data_AF-A0A540X212-F1
#
_entry.id   AF-A0A540X212-F1
#
_cell.length_a   1.000
_cell.length_b   1.000
_cell.length_c   1.000
_cell.angle_alpha   90.00
_cell.angle_beta   90.00
_cell.angle_gamma   90.00
#
_symmetry.space_group_name_H-M   'P 1'
#
loop_
_entity.id
_entity.type
_entity.pdbx_description
1 polymer ?
#
loop_
_entity_poly.entity_id
_entity_poly.type
_entity_poly.pdbx_seq_one_letter_code
_entity_poly.pdbx_strand_id
1 'polypeptide(L)'
;MRRTLMLLATALTLVAVFLLLHLLGGRQYVGALSGTREGGALGLVLGLLYALAWFGAVLLAPILLLAGLAGASLQRAPPTRRG
;
A
#
# COMPACT_ATOMS: atom_id res chain seq x y z
N MET A 1 8.95 16.19 -10.83
CA MET A 1 9.86 15.21 -10.18
C MET A 1 9.55 14.92 -8.69
N ARG A 2 9.59 15.89 -7.75
CA ARG A 2 9.40 15.58 -6.30
C ARG A 2 8.10 14.85 -5.96
N ARG A 3 6.97 15.28 -6.54
CA ARG A 3 5.67 14.62 -6.36
C ARG A 3 5.64 13.18 -6.88
N THR A 4 6.24 12.94 -8.04
CA THR A 4 6.35 11.59 -8.63
C THR A 4 7.12 10.63 -7.73
N LEU A 5 8.26 11.07 -7.21
CA LEU A 5 9.07 10.30 -6.27
C LEU A 5 8.30 10.00 -4.98
N MET A 6 7.55 10.97 -4.45
CA MET A 6 6.70 10.76 -3.27
C MET A 6 5.61 9.71 -3.51
N LEU A 7 4.94 9.71 -4.68
CA LEU A 7 3.92 8.71 -5.00
C LEU A 7 4.51 7.29 -5.05
N LEU A 8 5.65 7.12 -5.72
CA LEU A 8 6.36 5.85 -5.82
C LEU A 8 6.85 5.36 -4.45
N ALA A 9 7.47 6.25 -3.66
CA ALA A 9 7.94 5.92 -2.32
C ALA A 9 6.79 5.50 -1.41
N THR A 10 5.65 6.22 -1.42
CA THR A 10 4.48 5.85 -0.62
C THR A 10 3.92 4.49 -1.04
N ALA A 11 3.82 4.20 -2.34
CA ALA A 11 3.37 2.90 -2.82
C ALA A 11 4.27 1.76 -2.30
N LEU A 12 5.59 1.93 -2.41
CA LEU A 12 6.57 0.96 -1.91
C LEU A 12 6.50 0.79 -0.39
N THR A 13 6.32 1.88 0.36
CA THR A 13 6.16 1.84 1.82
C THR A 13 4.91 1.06 2.23
N LEU A 14 3.77 1.27 1.57
CA LEU A 14 2.54 0.52 1.87
C LEU A 14 2.73 -0.99 1.66
N VAL A 15 3.36 -1.38 0.55
CA VAL A 15 3.68 -2.79 0.28
C VAL A 15 4.65 -3.34 1.31
N ALA A 16 5.72 -2.61 1.64
CA ALA A 16 6.71 -3.05 2.61
C ALA A 16 6.12 -3.24 4.02
N VAL A 17 5.31 -2.29 4.49
CA VAL A 17 4.62 -2.38 5.79
C VAL A 17 3.69 -3.59 5.81
N PHE A 18 2.89 -3.77 4.76
CA PHE A 18 2.01 -4.93 4.66
C PHE A 18 2.81 -6.25 4.67
N LEU A 19 3.89 -6.34 3.89
CA LEU A 19 4.74 -7.53 3.85
C LEU A 19 5.36 -7.85 5.21
N LEU A 20 5.85 -6.84 5.93
CA LEU A 20 6.37 -7.03 7.29
C LEU A 20 5.29 -7.59 8.21
N LEU A 21 4.10 -6.98 8.25
CA LEU A 21 3.00 -7.47 9.06
C LEU A 21 2.56 -8.88 8.65
N HIS A 22 2.58 -9.19 7.35
CA HIS A 22 2.23 -10.51 6.82
C HIS A 22 3.22 -11.59 7.25
N LEU A 23 4.52 -11.31 7.12
CA LEU A 23 5.59 -12.24 7.49
C LEU A 23 5.68 -12.44 9.01
N LEU A 24 5.31 -11.44 9.81
CA LEU A 24 5.15 -11.56 11.26
C LEU A 24 3.87 -12.33 11.67
N GLY A 25 3.08 -12.83 10.72
CA GLY A 25 1.89 -13.64 10.99
C GLY A 25 0.63 -12.83 11.27
N GLY A 26 0.59 -11.54 10.92
CA GLY A 26 -0.53 -10.63 11.20
C GLY A 26 -1.90 -11.12 10.71
N ARG A 27 -1.93 -11.99 9.68
CA ARG A 27 -3.14 -12.67 9.18
C ARG A 27 -3.93 -13.37 10.28
N GLN A 28 -3.27 -13.91 11.31
CA GLN A 28 -3.94 -14.65 12.38
C GLN A 28 -4.96 -13.80 13.15
N TYR A 29 -4.71 -12.49 13.24
CA TYR A 29 -5.56 -11.55 13.97
C TYR A 29 -6.83 -11.14 13.20
N VAL A 30 -6.91 -11.42 11.90
CA VAL A 30 -8.15 -11.25 11.11
C VAL A 30 -9.22 -12.26 11.53
N GLY A 31 -8.81 -13.40 12.10
CA GLY A 31 -9.73 -14.36 12.72
C GLY A 31 -10.54 -13.75 13.87
N ALA A 32 -9.91 -12.87 14.66
CA ALA A 32 -10.59 -12.13 15.73
C ALA A 32 -11.63 -11.14 15.18
N LEU A 33 -11.30 -10.43 14.09
CA LEU A 33 -12.23 -9.50 13.44
C LEU A 33 -13.45 -10.19 12.81
N SER A 34 -13.27 -11.41 12.32
CA SER A 34 -14.33 -12.20 11.68
C SER A 34 -15.17 -13.01 12.69
N GLY A 35 -14.84 -12.95 13.99
CA GLY A 35 -15.51 -13.74 15.02
C GLY A 35 -15.20 -15.25 14.97
N THR A 36 -14.20 -15.66 14.18
CA THR A 36 -13.81 -17.07 14.01
C THR A 36 -12.77 -17.53 15.02
N ARG A 37 -12.17 -16.60 15.76
CA ARG A 37 -11.28 -16.85 16.90
C ARG A 37 -11.59 -15.88 18.03
N GLU A 38 -11.47 -16.37 19.26
CA GLU A 38 -11.46 -15.49 20.42
C GLU A 38 -10.24 -14.57 20.36
N GLY A 39 -10.45 -13.27 20.51
CA GLY A 39 -9.41 -12.27 20.49
C GLY A 39 -9.64 -11.22 21.58
N GLY A 40 -8.60 -10.95 22.37
CA GLY A 40 -8.60 -9.80 23.27
C GLY A 40 -8.47 -8.47 22.51
N ALA A 41 -8.62 -7.35 23.22
CA ALA A 41 -8.55 -6.01 22.64
C ALA A 41 -7.29 -5.78 21.77
N LEU A 42 -6.14 -6.27 22.20
CA LEU A 42 -4.90 -6.19 21.42
C LEU A 42 -4.98 -6.95 20.09
N GLY A 43 -5.60 -8.13 20.08
CA GLY A 43 -5.81 -8.92 18.86
C GLY A 43 -6.71 -8.22 17.85
N LEU A 44 -7.75 -7.53 18.32
CA LEU A 44 -8.62 -6.72 17.46
C LEU A 44 -7.85 -5.55 16.83
N VAL A 45 -7.05 -4.83 17.62
CA VAL A 45 -6.21 -3.73 17.11
C VAL A 45 -5.21 -4.23 16.07
N LEU A 46 -4.50 -5.32 16.35
CA LEU A 46 -3.55 -5.91 15.40
C LEU A 46 -4.23 -6.42 14.13
N GLY A 47 -5.41 -7.04 14.26
CA GLY A 47 -6.23 -7.46 13.12
C GLY A 47 -6.64 -6.27 12.26
N LEU A 48 -7.07 -5.17 12.88
CA LEU A 48 -7.47 -3.96 12.17
C LEU A 48 -6.28 -3.30 11.47
N LEU A 49 -5.14 -3.18 12.13
CA LEU A 49 -3.91 -2.66 11.52
C LEU A 49 -3.47 -3.51 10.32
N TYR A 50 -3.53 -4.84 10.46
CA TYR A 50 -3.23 -5.75 9.37
C TYR A 50 -4.21 -5.59 8.20
N ALA A 51 -5.51 -5.49 8.47
CA ALA A 51 -6.53 -5.29 7.44
C ALA A 51 -6.33 -3.95 6.71
N LEU A 52 -6.07 -2.86 7.44
CA LEU A 52 -5.77 -1.55 6.86
C LEU A 52 -4.51 -1.58 5.99
N ALA A 53 -3.44 -2.22 6.46
CA ALA A 53 -2.22 -2.38 5.67
C ALA A 53 -2.48 -3.20 4.39
N TRP A 54 -3.29 -4.27 4.48
CA TRP A 54 -3.69 -5.06 3.32
C TRP A 54 -4.48 -4.23 2.31
N PHE A 55 -5.48 -3.46 2.73
CA PHE A 55 -6.22 -2.56 1.84
C PHE A 55 -5.31 -1.49 1.23
N GLY A 56 -4.39 -0.92 2.01
CA GLY A 56 -3.39 0.01 1.52
C GLY A 56 -2.51 -0.61 0.43
N ALA A 57 -2.03 -1.84 0.63
CA ALA A 57 -1.18 -2.53 -0.34
C ALA A 57 -1.94 -3.02 -1.58
N VAL A 58 -3.20 -3.44 -1.45
CA VAL A 58 -3.98 -4.03 -2.56
C VAL A 58 -4.72 -2.97 -3.38
N LEU A 59 -5.25 -1.93 -2.74
CA LEU A 59 -6.02 -0.89 -3.42
C LEU A 59 -5.18 0.36 -3.69
N LEU A 60 -4.59 0.93 -2.64
CA LEU A 60 -3.96 2.25 -2.74
C LEU A 60 -2.59 2.19 -3.43
N ALA A 61 -1.75 1.20 -3.11
CA ALA A 61 -0.40 1.10 -3.67
C ALA A 61 -0.39 0.96 -5.20
N PRO A 62 -1.25 0.15 -5.85
CA PRO A 62 -1.33 0.10 -7.31
C PRO A 62 -1.74 1.44 -7.93
N ILE A 63 -2.70 2.14 -7.33
CA ILE A 63 -3.15 3.46 -7.81
C ILE A 63 -1.99 4.45 -7.75
N LEU A 64 -1.27 4.51 -6.62
CA LEU A 64 -0.13 5.40 -6.43
C LEU A 64 1.05 5.07 -7.36
N LEU A 65 1.31 3.77 -7.56
CA LEU A 65 2.35 3.29 -8.47
C LEU A 65 2.03 3.71 -9.92
N LEU A 66 0.81 3.45 -10.39
CA LEU A 66 0.37 3.85 -11.73
C LEU A 66 0.41 5.37 -11.90
N ALA A 67 -0.07 6.14 -10.92
CA ALA A 67 -0.01 7.60 -10.96
C ALA A 67 1.43 8.12 -11.02
N GLY A 68 2.35 7.52 -10.25
CA GLY A 68 3.78 7.82 -10.29
C GLY A 68 4.40 7.52 -11.65
N LEU A 69 4.16 6.32 -12.19
CA LEU A 69 4.70 5.89 -13.48
C LEU A 69 4.16 6.75 -14.63
N ALA A 70 2.85 7.04 -14.66
CA ALA A 70 2.25 7.92 -15.64
C ALA A 70 2.88 9.31 -15.60
N GLY A 71 3.04 9.89 -14.40
CA GLY A 71 3.70 11.18 -14.23
C GLY A 71 5.16 11.18 -14.71
N ALA A 72 5.92 10.11 -14.48
CA ALA A 72 7.29 9.97 -14.95
C ALA A 72 7.38 9.86 -16.48
N SER A 73 6.44 9.13 -17.10
CA SER A 73 6.39 8.94 -18.55
C SER A 73 6.10 10.24 -19.31
N LEU A 74 5.13 11.03 -18.83
CA LEU A 74 4.75 12.31 -19.43
C LEU A 74 5.87 13.36 -19.32
N GLN A 75 6.66 13.33 -18.25
CA GLN A 75 7.81 14.23 -18.06
C GLN A 75 8.99 13.88 -19.00
N ARG A 76 9.03 12.68 -19.59
CA ARG A 76 10.08 12.26 -20.53
C ARG A 76 9.75 12.54 -22.00
N ALA A 77 8.53 12.96 -22.33
CA ALA A 77 8.18 13.25 -23.73
C ALA A 77 9.00 14.46 -24.22
N PRO A 78 9.83 14.31 -25.27
CA PRO A 78 10.52 15.46 -25.86
C PRO A 78 9.48 16.45 -26.39
N PRO A 79 9.74 17.78 -26.33
CA PRO A 79 8.86 18.75 -26.94
C PRO A 79 8.73 18.40 -28.41
N THR A 80 7.53 18.00 -28.84
CA THR A 80 7.21 17.85 -30.25
C THR A 80 7.42 19.21 -30.90
N ARG A 81 8.55 19.38 -31.59
CA ARG A 81 8.84 20.55 -32.40
C ARG A 81 7.81 20.57 -33.54
N ARG A 82 6.68 21.23 -33.32
CA ARG A 82 5.76 21.60 -34.39
C ARG A 82 6.48 22.70 -35.18
N GLY A 83 7.01 22.32 -36.34
CA GLY A 83 7.53 23.23 -37.35
C GLY A 83 6.42 24.02 -38.02
#